data_AF-G0R4A4-F1
#
_entry.id   AF-G0R4A4-F1
#
_cell.length_a   1.000
_cell.length_b   1.000
_cell.length_c   1.000
_cell.angle_alpha   90.00
_cell.angle_beta   90.00
_cell.angle_gamma   90.00
#
_symmetry.space_group_name_H-M   'P 1'
#
loop_
_entity.id
_entity.type
_entity.pdbx_description
1 polymer ?
#
loop_
_entity_poly.entity_id
_entity_poly.type
_entity_poly.pdbx_seq_one_letter_code
_entity_poly.pdbx_strand_id
1 'polypeptide(L)'
;MYPYRYLHQLFGKLILSYHLPDYTSYIRTLKTPQHPKVVIFGNSERVYELINKQFLGFKHVNGVEFEHKEDFTSAGEIANNLIQAENGYDLGSLVTDYPTNLKQAERLDVLIDGVNLALYLKDPTDQVTQQRHQEAIQYYQKTGALVEFQIDPQENLEEQAKKLQILVTNEYKH
;
A
#
# COMPACT_ATOMS: atom_id res chain seq x y z
N MET A 1 -12.68 20.94 26.20
CA MET A 1 -12.85 21.89 25.08
C MET A 1 -11.51 22.61 24.88
N TYR A 2 -10.71 22.21 23.88
CA TYR A 2 -9.42 22.87 23.57
C TYR A 2 -9.33 23.08 22.05
N PRO A 3 -9.70 24.26 21.53
CA PRO A 3 -9.74 24.50 20.08
C PRO A 3 -8.38 24.88 19.47
N TYR A 4 -7.31 25.00 20.27
CA TYR A 4 -6.04 25.59 19.82
C TYR A 4 -5.00 24.60 19.25
N ARG A 5 -5.20 23.28 19.37
CA ARG A 5 -4.23 22.28 18.88
C ARG A 5 -4.20 22.12 17.35
N TYR A 6 -5.30 22.45 16.67
CA TYR A 6 -5.40 22.31 15.21
C TYR A 6 -4.93 23.57 14.45
N LEU A 7 -5.04 24.75 15.06
CA LEU A 7 -4.61 25.99 14.43
C LEU A 7 -3.08 26.06 14.27
N HIS A 8 -2.31 25.61 15.26
CA HIS A 8 -0.85 25.60 15.16
C HIS A 8 -0.32 24.65 14.05
N GLN A 9 -1.02 23.53 13.78
CA GLN A 9 -0.69 22.63 12.69
C GLN A 9 -1.07 23.19 11.32
N LEU A 10 -2.19 23.92 11.22
CA LEU A 10 -2.62 24.59 10.00
C LEU A 10 -1.70 25.75 9.62
N PHE A 11 -1.32 26.61 10.58
CA PHE A 11 -0.41 27.72 10.32
C PHE A 11 1.02 27.26 9.97
N GLY A 12 1.51 26.18 10.60
CA GLY A 12 2.80 25.59 10.23
C GLY A 12 2.82 25.04 8.79
N LYS A 13 1.76 24.32 8.39
CA LYS A 13 1.63 23.76 7.04
C LYS A 13 1.55 24.85 5.95
N LEU A 14 0.79 25.93 6.19
CA LEU A 14 0.61 27.02 5.22
C LEU A 14 1.88 27.87 5.02
N ILE A 15 2.66 28.11 6.09
CA ILE A 15 3.91 28.88 6.00
C ILE A 15 5.01 28.07 5.30
N LEU A 16 5.09 26.76 5.58
CA LEU A 16 6.06 25.84 4.97
C LEU A 16 5.74 25.54 3.50
N SER A 17 4.47 25.39 3.11
CA SER A 17 4.06 25.21 1.71
C SER A 17 4.38 26.41 0.82
N TYR A 18 4.49 27.61 1.40
CA TYR A 18 4.83 28.82 0.66
C TYR A 18 6.33 29.00 0.46
N HIS A 19 7.17 28.40 1.30
CA HIS A 19 8.64 28.54 1.27
C HIS A 19 9.37 27.32 0.69
N LEU A 20 8.67 26.20 0.49
CA LEU A 20 9.22 24.97 -0.09
C LEU A 20 8.33 24.56 -1.27
N PRO A 21 8.76 24.77 -2.52
CA PRO A 21 8.02 24.37 -3.73
C PRO A 21 7.69 22.88 -3.80
N ASP A 22 8.26 22.08 -2.89
CA ASP A 22 8.20 20.63 -2.86
C ASP A 22 7.82 20.09 -1.46
N TYR A 23 7.05 20.86 -0.68
CA TYR A 23 6.64 20.48 0.68
C TYR A 23 5.91 19.13 0.75
N THR A 24 5.18 18.77 -0.32
CA THR A 24 4.53 17.46 -0.47
C THR A 24 5.54 16.32 -0.52
N SER A 25 6.66 16.52 -1.21
CA SER A 25 7.80 15.59 -1.24
C SER A 25 8.57 15.60 0.08
N TYR A 26 8.72 16.77 0.71
CA TYR A 26 9.37 16.92 2.02
C TYR A 26 8.64 16.19 3.17
N ILE A 27 7.30 16.24 3.24
CA ILE A 27 6.56 15.47 4.26
C ILE A 27 6.67 13.97 4.03
N ARG A 28 6.69 13.51 2.78
CA ARG A 28 6.91 12.09 2.44
C ARG A 28 8.27 11.63 2.97
N THR A 29 9.33 12.41 2.70
CA THR A 29 10.71 12.06 3.07
C THR A 29 11.03 11.89 4.56
N LEU A 30 10.21 12.42 5.48
CA LEU A 30 10.58 12.56 6.91
C LEU A 30 9.75 11.71 7.89
N LYS A 31 8.76 10.94 7.43
CA LYS A 31 7.99 10.05 8.32
C LYS A 31 7.85 8.68 7.68
N THR A 32 8.68 7.73 8.12
CA THR A 32 8.27 6.32 8.06
C THR A 32 6.91 6.22 8.74
N PRO A 33 5.84 5.88 8.01
CA PRO A 33 4.50 5.83 8.58
C PRO A 33 4.51 4.84 9.75
N GLN A 34 3.97 5.24 10.90
CA GLN A 34 3.91 4.37 12.08
C GLN A 34 3.06 3.11 11.82
N HIS A 35 2.15 3.18 10.84
CA HIS A 35 1.34 2.07 10.37
C HIS A 35 1.34 2.08 8.83
N PRO A 36 2.33 1.43 8.18
CA PRO A 36 2.42 1.39 6.74
C PRO A 36 1.22 0.67 6.13
N LYS A 37 0.74 1.17 4.99
CA LYS A 37 -0.36 0.61 4.21
C LYS A 37 0.18 0.10 2.89
N VAL A 38 0.13 -1.22 2.72
CA VAL A 38 0.69 -1.91 1.56
C VAL A 38 -0.44 -2.47 0.71
N VAL A 39 -0.39 -2.27 -0.60
CA VAL A 39 -1.25 -2.96 -1.56
C VAL A 39 -0.41 -4.00 -2.27
N ILE A 40 -0.92 -5.22 -2.43
CA ILE A 40 -0.19 -6.30 -3.09
C ILE A 40 -0.99 -6.81 -4.29
N PHE A 41 -0.34 -6.82 -5.44
CA PHE A 41 -0.83 -7.40 -6.68
C PHE A 41 -0.10 -8.72 -6.93
N GLY A 42 -0.85 -9.81 -7.01
CA GLY A 42 -0.36 -11.16 -7.28
C GLY A 42 -1.34 -12.18 -6.73
N ASN A 43 -1.58 -13.25 -7.49
CA ASN A 43 -2.66 -14.21 -7.22
C ASN A 43 -2.20 -15.68 -7.35
N SER A 44 -0.92 -15.95 -7.19
CA SER A 44 -0.41 -17.33 -7.14
C SER A 44 -0.29 -17.83 -5.69
N GLU A 45 -0.36 -19.14 -5.48
CA GLU A 45 -0.10 -19.75 -4.17
C GLU A 45 1.26 -19.32 -3.61
N ARG A 46 2.28 -19.29 -4.47
CA ARG A 46 3.63 -18.87 -4.13
C ARG A 46 3.72 -17.41 -3.70
N VAL A 47 2.93 -16.53 -4.32
CA VAL A 47 2.77 -15.14 -3.88
C VAL A 47 2.27 -15.09 -2.44
N TYR A 48 1.21 -15.82 -2.12
CA TYR A 48 0.66 -15.84 -0.75
C TYR A 48 1.66 -16.38 0.27
N GLU A 49 2.44 -17.43 -0.06
CA GLU A 49 3.50 -17.93 0.81
C GLU A 49 4.59 -16.86 1.08
N LEU A 50 5.01 -16.13 0.04
CA LEU A 50 5.98 -15.03 0.16
C LEU A 50 5.44 -13.88 1.02
N ILE A 51 4.19 -13.47 0.80
CA ILE A 51 3.52 -12.41 1.58
C ILE A 51 3.46 -12.80 3.06
N ASN A 52 3.02 -14.02 3.36
CA ASN A 52 2.89 -14.51 4.73
C ASN A 52 4.23 -14.54 5.48
N LYS A 53 5.33 -14.81 4.76
CA LYS A 53 6.69 -14.77 5.34
C LYS A 53 7.20 -13.34 5.52
N GLN A 54 6.96 -12.45 4.56
CA GLN A 54 7.51 -11.09 4.55
C GLN A 54 6.75 -10.12 5.46
N PHE A 55 5.43 -10.24 5.53
CA PHE A 55 4.55 -9.31 6.24
C PHE A 55 3.94 -9.95 7.50
N LEU A 56 4.70 -10.81 8.16
CA LEU A 56 4.29 -11.41 9.43
C LEU A 56 3.97 -10.31 10.45
N GLY A 57 2.76 -10.31 11.01
CA GLY A 57 2.31 -9.30 11.98
C GLY A 57 1.68 -8.05 11.37
N PHE A 58 1.51 -7.98 10.04
CA PHE A 58 0.64 -7.00 9.40
C PHE A 58 -0.83 -7.44 9.49
N LYS A 59 -1.74 -6.48 9.62
CA LYS A 59 -3.18 -6.74 9.43
C LYS A 59 -3.45 -7.01 7.96
N HIS A 60 -3.93 -8.21 7.63
CA HIS A 60 -4.31 -8.57 6.27
C HIS A 60 -5.79 -8.26 6.02
N VAL A 61 -6.07 -7.47 5.00
CA VAL A 61 -7.41 -7.23 4.47
C VAL A 61 -7.49 -7.86 3.08
N ASN A 62 -8.40 -8.81 2.88
CA ASN A 62 -8.61 -9.43 1.58
C ASN A 62 -9.71 -8.69 0.80
N GLY A 63 -9.37 -8.19 -0.38
CA GLY A 63 -10.26 -7.47 -1.29
C GLY A 63 -11.41 -8.27 -1.89
N VAL A 64 -11.30 -9.60 -1.93
CA VAL A 64 -12.31 -10.50 -2.54
C VAL A 64 -13.68 -10.33 -1.87
N GLU A 65 -13.72 -10.05 -0.56
CA GLU A 65 -14.97 -9.86 0.19
C GLU A 65 -15.78 -8.62 -0.28
N PHE A 66 -15.15 -7.73 -1.05
CA PHE A 66 -15.73 -6.45 -1.47
C PHE A 66 -15.99 -6.39 -2.99
N GLU A 67 -15.72 -7.46 -3.75
CA GLU A 67 -15.79 -7.48 -5.22
C GLU A 67 -17.19 -7.15 -5.78
N HIS A 68 -18.24 -7.46 -5.03
CA HIS A 68 -19.62 -7.21 -5.44
C HIS A 68 -20.16 -5.83 -5.05
N LYS A 69 -19.33 -4.99 -4.42
CA LYS A 69 -19.72 -3.67 -3.94
C LYS A 69 -19.31 -2.59 -4.95
N GLU A 70 -20.04 -1.49 -4.97
CA GLU A 70 -19.66 -0.32 -5.75
C GLU A 70 -18.30 0.22 -5.32
N ASP A 71 -17.52 0.76 -6.27
CA ASP A 71 -16.13 1.21 -6.05
C ASP A 71 -15.95 2.13 -4.84
N PHE A 72 -16.89 3.07 -4.63
CA PHE A 72 -16.82 4.01 -3.50
C PHE A 72 -17.08 3.33 -2.16
N THR A 73 -17.99 2.37 -2.14
CA THR A 73 -18.36 1.62 -0.93
C THR A 73 -17.25 0.64 -0.56
N SER A 74 -16.73 -0.11 -1.53
CA SER A 74 -15.61 -1.03 -1.31
C SER A 74 -14.36 -0.29 -0.80
N ALA A 75 -14.01 0.85 -1.40
CA ALA A 75 -12.88 1.66 -0.95
C ALA A 75 -13.06 2.18 0.48
N GLY A 76 -14.28 2.62 0.82
CA GLY A 76 -14.63 3.09 2.16
C GLY A 76 -14.46 2.00 3.22
N GLU A 77 -14.96 0.81 2.95
CA GLU A 77 -14.86 -0.31 3.89
C GLU A 77 -13.42 -0.82 4.06
N ILE A 78 -12.66 -0.93 2.97
CA ILE A 78 -11.25 -1.30 3.05
C ILE A 78 -10.46 -0.23 3.81
N ALA A 79 -10.65 1.05 3.50
CA ALA A 79 -9.98 2.13 4.23
C ALA A 79 -10.28 2.09 5.73
N ASN A 80 -11.53 1.85 6.12
CA ASN A 80 -11.91 1.70 7.52
C ASN A 80 -11.17 0.52 8.18
N ASN A 81 -11.06 -0.62 7.51
CA ASN A 81 -10.31 -1.77 8.00
C ASN A 81 -8.81 -1.46 8.17
N LEU A 82 -8.24 -0.66 7.26
CA LEU A 82 -6.82 -0.28 7.31
C LEU A 82 -6.50 0.75 8.40
N ILE A 83 -7.44 1.64 8.72
CA ILE A 83 -7.27 2.71 9.71
C ILE A 83 -7.55 2.22 11.14
N GLN A 84 -8.44 1.23 11.29
CA GLN A 84 -8.73 0.65 12.60
C GLN A 84 -7.51 -0.12 13.11
N ALA A 85 -6.80 0.49 14.06
CA ALA A 85 -5.76 -0.17 14.84
C ALA A 85 -6.41 -1.22 15.75
N GLU A 86 -6.23 -2.49 15.41
CA GLU A 86 -6.55 -3.60 16.29
C GLU A 86 -5.35 -3.92 17.18
N ASN A 87 -5.60 -4.23 18.45
CA ASN A 87 -4.57 -4.64 19.41
C ASN A 87 -3.88 -5.91 18.88
N GLY A 88 -2.63 -5.83 18.45
CA GLY A 88 -1.83 -6.97 17.98
C GLY A 88 -1.21 -6.85 16.58
N TYR A 89 -1.58 -5.82 15.79
CA TYR A 89 -1.01 -5.57 14.46
C TYR A 89 -0.23 -4.25 14.44
N ASP A 90 0.89 -4.23 15.16
CA ASP A 90 1.68 -3.01 15.36
C ASP A 90 2.54 -2.63 14.15
N LEU A 91 2.67 -3.52 13.16
CA LEU A 91 3.63 -3.36 12.05
C LEU A 91 3.04 -2.71 10.79
N GLY A 92 1.71 -2.61 10.69
CA GLY A 92 1.02 -2.03 9.54
C GLY A 92 -0.12 -2.89 9.01
N SER A 93 -0.61 -2.55 7.83
CA SER A 93 -1.72 -3.21 7.17
C SER A 93 -1.38 -3.50 5.70
N LEU A 94 -1.81 -4.66 5.21
CA LEU A 94 -1.68 -5.05 3.80
C LEU A 94 -3.03 -5.41 3.20
N VAL A 95 -3.20 -5.09 1.93
CA VAL A 95 -4.38 -5.42 1.12
C VAL A 95 -3.96 -6.34 -0.02
N THR A 96 -4.66 -7.46 -0.19
CA THR A 96 -4.57 -8.29 -1.41
C THR A 96 -5.86 -8.18 -2.21
N ASP A 97 -5.81 -8.55 -3.51
CA ASP A 97 -6.99 -8.64 -4.39
C ASP A 97 -7.77 -7.32 -4.56
N TYR A 98 -7.18 -6.19 -4.19
CA TYR A 98 -7.75 -4.85 -4.28
C TYR A 98 -6.63 -3.82 -4.29
N PRO A 99 -6.77 -2.69 -5.01
CA PRO A 99 -7.89 -2.28 -5.86
C PRO A 99 -7.87 -2.98 -7.23
N THR A 100 -9.04 -3.18 -7.86
CA THR A 100 -9.16 -3.81 -9.18
C THR A 100 -9.22 -2.81 -10.33
N ASN A 101 -9.58 -1.55 -10.06
CA ASN A 101 -9.70 -0.52 -11.09
C ASN A 101 -9.16 0.84 -10.63
N LEU A 102 -9.11 1.81 -11.54
CA LEU A 102 -8.59 3.15 -11.26
C LEU A 102 -9.36 3.86 -10.14
N LYS A 103 -10.70 3.83 -10.18
CA LYS A 103 -11.56 4.56 -9.22
C LYS A 103 -11.35 4.06 -7.80
N GLN A 104 -11.23 2.75 -7.65
CA GLN A 104 -10.92 2.12 -6.37
C GLN A 104 -9.54 2.55 -5.86
N ALA A 105 -8.52 2.56 -6.73
CA ALA A 105 -7.17 2.97 -6.36
C ALA A 105 -7.10 4.43 -5.91
N GLU A 106 -7.64 5.36 -6.71
CA GLU A 106 -7.71 6.78 -6.38
C GLU A 106 -8.47 7.03 -5.08
N ARG A 107 -9.61 6.36 -4.90
CA ARG A 107 -10.46 6.56 -3.73
C ARG A 107 -9.80 6.02 -2.47
N LEU A 108 -9.21 4.84 -2.53
CA LEU A 108 -8.48 4.24 -1.42
C LEU A 108 -7.35 5.16 -0.97
N ASP A 109 -6.54 5.63 -1.92
CA ASP A 109 -5.39 6.51 -1.68
C ASP A 109 -5.79 7.79 -0.94
N VAL A 110 -6.89 8.43 -1.35
CA VAL A 110 -7.44 9.62 -0.67
C VAL A 110 -7.92 9.31 0.74
N LEU A 111 -8.60 8.17 0.95
CA LEU A 111 -9.20 7.84 2.24
C LEU A 111 -8.18 7.49 3.31
N ILE A 112 -7.02 6.94 2.89
CA ILE A 112 -6.00 6.46 3.82
C ILE A 112 -4.75 7.37 3.89
N ASP A 113 -4.81 8.55 3.26
CA ASP A 113 -3.68 9.49 3.17
C ASP A 113 -2.45 8.87 2.51
N GLY A 114 -2.68 8.17 1.40
CA GLY A 114 -1.63 7.53 0.60
C GLY A 114 -1.40 6.06 0.93
N VAL A 115 -1.35 5.22 -0.09
CA VAL A 115 -0.68 3.91 -0.04
C VAL A 115 0.82 4.15 0.04
N ASN A 116 1.48 3.50 1.00
CA ASN A 116 2.92 3.68 1.20
C ASN A 116 3.74 2.82 0.24
N LEU A 117 3.21 1.65 -0.13
CA LEU A 117 3.85 0.72 -1.04
C LEU A 117 2.77 -0.06 -1.80
N ALA A 118 2.86 -0.05 -3.12
CA ALA A 118 2.16 -1.00 -3.97
C ALA A 118 3.17 -2.01 -4.48
N LEU A 119 2.99 -3.30 -4.17
CA LEU A 119 3.92 -4.35 -4.53
C LEU A 119 3.29 -5.24 -5.59
N TYR A 120 3.87 -5.25 -6.80
CA TYR A 120 3.47 -6.17 -7.85
C TYR A 120 4.42 -7.37 -7.90
N LEU A 121 3.93 -8.50 -7.39
CA LEU A 121 4.62 -9.79 -7.42
C LEU A 121 4.28 -10.51 -8.72
N LYS A 122 5.18 -10.42 -9.70
CA LYS A 122 5.04 -11.01 -11.02
C LYS A 122 5.40 -12.49 -10.97
N ASP A 123 4.40 -13.35 -10.83
CA ASP A 123 4.56 -14.79 -10.98
C ASP A 123 4.24 -15.22 -12.41
N PRO A 124 5.12 -15.98 -13.11
CA PRO A 124 4.81 -16.49 -14.45
C PRO A 124 3.59 -17.41 -14.52
N THR A 125 3.16 -17.97 -13.38
CA THR A 125 1.93 -18.79 -13.28
C THR A 125 0.66 -17.95 -13.10
N ASP A 126 0.81 -16.66 -12.80
CA ASP A 126 -0.30 -15.74 -12.57
C ASP A 126 -0.70 -15.00 -13.85
N GLN A 127 -1.75 -15.50 -14.49
CA GLN A 127 -2.30 -14.91 -15.72
C GLN A 127 -3.41 -13.88 -15.45
N VAL A 128 -3.89 -13.78 -14.20
CA VAL A 128 -5.11 -13.04 -13.86
C VAL A 128 -4.78 -11.65 -13.35
N THR A 129 -3.71 -11.49 -12.57
CA THR A 129 -3.41 -10.22 -11.89
C THR A 129 -3.23 -9.06 -12.85
N GLN A 130 -2.50 -9.26 -13.96
CA GLN A 130 -2.26 -8.18 -14.92
C GLN A 130 -3.56 -7.70 -15.58
N GLN A 131 -4.49 -8.60 -15.86
CA GLN A 131 -5.78 -8.26 -16.47
C GLN A 131 -6.73 -7.62 -15.45
N ARG A 132 -6.80 -8.21 -14.24
CA ARG A 132 -7.73 -7.79 -13.18
C ARG A 132 -7.36 -6.46 -12.54
N HIS A 133 -6.07 -6.13 -12.45
CA HIS A 133 -5.58 -4.96 -11.72
C HIS A 133 -4.85 -3.95 -12.59
N GLN A 134 -4.95 -4.05 -13.92
CA GLN A 134 -4.14 -3.25 -14.86
C GLN A 134 -4.20 -1.75 -14.56
N GLU A 135 -5.40 -1.21 -14.38
CA GLU A 135 -5.61 0.22 -14.13
C GLU A 135 -5.05 0.67 -12.77
N ALA A 136 -5.22 -0.16 -11.75
CA ALA A 136 -4.69 0.08 -10.41
C ALA A 136 -3.14 0.04 -10.40
N ILE A 137 -2.54 -0.95 -11.06
CA ILE A 137 -1.08 -1.05 -11.22
C ILE A 137 -0.54 0.20 -11.92
N GLN A 138 -1.17 0.61 -13.03
CA GLN A 138 -0.78 1.83 -13.75
C GLN A 138 -0.93 3.10 -12.90
N TYR A 139 -1.96 3.17 -12.05
CA TYR A 139 -2.12 4.27 -11.12
C TYR A 139 -0.93 4.35 -10.16
N TYR A 140 -0.60 3.27 -9.47
CA TYR A 140 0.50 3.27 -8.49
C TYR A 140 1.89 3.43 -9.15
N GLN A 141 2.04 3.02 -10.41
CA GLN A 141 3.23 3.32 -11.20
C GLN A 141 3.38 4.83 -11.42
N LYS A 142 2.28 5.54 -11.73
CA LYS A 142 2.30 7.00 -11.94
C LYS A 142 2.54 7.78 -10.66
N THR A 143 2.06 7.28 -9.51
CA THR A 143 2.28 7.96 -8.21
C THR A 143 3.66 7.68 -7.61
N GLY A 144 4.43 6.75 -8.20
CA GLY A 144 5.74 6.34 -7.71
C GLY A 144 5.70 5.38 -6.52
N ALA A 145 4.52 4.87 -6.15
CA ALA A 145 4.34 3.94 -5.05
C ALA A 145 4.55 2.46 -5.47
N LEU A 146 4.60 2.17 -6.77
CA LEU A 146 4.72 0.81 -7.29
C LEU A 146 6.17 0.29 -7.27
N VAL A 147 6.35 -0.85 -6.62
CA VAL A 147 7.55 -1.68 -6.68
C VAL A 147 7.17 -3.01 -7.33
N GLU A 148 7.98 -3.44 -8.31
CA GLU A 148 7.77 -4.71 -9.00
C GLU A 148 8.82 -5.72 -8.56
N PHE A 149 8.41 -6.96 -8.34
CA PHE A 149 9.29 -8.07 -8.01
C PHE A 149 8.94 -9.29 -8.86
N GLN A 150 9.94 -9.84 -9.55
CA GLN A 150 9.77 -11.04 -10.35
C GLN A 150 9.97 -12.28 -9.48
N ILE A 151 8.97 -13.16 -9.44
CA ILE A 151 9.08 -14.46 -8.77
C ILE A 151 9.79 -15.43 -9.71
N ASP A 152 10.77 -16.14 -9.14
CA ASP A 152 11.46 -17.24 -9.80
C ASP A 152 10.95 -18.58 -9.23
N PRO A 153 10.19 -19.38 -9.99
CA PRO A 153 9.66 -20.66 -9.50
C PRO A 153 10.74 -21.67 -9.09
N GLN A 154 11.98 -21.54 -9.59
CA GLN A 154 13.08 -22.47 -9.33
C GLN A 154 13.90 -22.12 -8.09
N GLU A 155 13.88 -20.85 -7.68
CA GLU A 155 14.61 -20.40 -6.50
C GLU A 155 13.89 -20.82 -5.21
N ASN A 156 14.61 -21.05 -4.12
CA ASN A 156 13.97 -21.37 -2.85
C ASN A 156 13.21 -20.14 -2.29
N LEU A 157 12.17 -20.39 -1.48
CA LEU A 157 11.31 -19.32 -0.97
C LEU A 157 12.04 -18.40 0.03
N GLU A 158 13.07 -18.89 0.73
CA GLU A 158 13.82 -18.10 1.70
C GLU A 158 14.71 -17.04 1.04
N GLU A 159 15.39 -17.41 -0.04
CA GLU A 159 16.23 -16.51 -0.83
C GLU A 159 15.37 -15.46 -1.52
N GLN A 160 14.21 -15.85 -2.06
CA GLN A 160 13.26 -14.89 -2.62
C GLN A 160 12.70 -13.94 -1.57
N ALA A 161 12.32 -14.43 -0.39
CA ALA A 161 11.88 -13.57 0.71
C ALA A 161 12.97 -12.58 1.12
N LYS A 162 14.25 -13.01 1.19
CA LYS A 162 15.38 -12.10 1.46
C LYS A 162 15.56 -11.05 0.36
N LYS A 163 15.49 -11.44 -0.91
CA LYS A 163 15.57 -10.50 -2.04
C LYS A 163 14.43 -9.49 -2.00
N LEU A 164 13.20 -9.96 -1.75
CA LEU A 164 12.04 -9.10 -1.61
C LEU A 164 12.19 -8.14 -0.42
N GLN A 165 12.68 -8.63 0.73
CA GLN A 165 12.95 -7.79 1.89
C GLN A 165 13.97 -6.68 1.59
N ILE A 166 15.07 -7.03 0.91
CA ILE A 166 16.08 -6.06 0.49
C ILE A 166 15.47 -5.03 -0.46
N LEU A 167 14.69 -5.47 -1.45
CA LEU A 167 14.01 -4.58 -2.39
C LEU A 167 13.03 -3.65 -1.66
N VAL A 168 12.11 -4.20 -0.86
CA VAL A 168 11.13 -3.42 -0.10
C VAL A 168 11.82 -2.42 0.83
N THR A 169 12.92 -2.80 1.48
CA THR A 169 13.69 -1.89 2.36
C THR A 169 14.42 -0.79 1.57
N ASN A 170 14.94 -1.12 0.38
CA ASN A 170 15.67 -0.17 -0.47
C ASN A 170 14.77 0.77 -1.27
N GLU A 171 13.56 0.30 -1.61
CA GLU A 171 12.53 1.06 -2.32
C GLU A 171 11.56 1.74 -1.34
N TYR A 172 11.58 1.37 -0.05
CA TYR A 172 11.21 2.27 1.05
C TYR A 172 12.22 3.43 1.11
N LYS A 173 12.17 4.31 0.11
CA LYS A 173 12.94 5.54 0.06
C LYS A 173 11.99 6.73 0.01
N HIS A 174 11.97 7.43 1.13
CA HIS A 174 11.75 8.86 1.30
C HIS A 174 10.48 9.45 0.66
#